data_AF-A0A5B7LQU4-F1
#
_entry.id   AF-A0A5B7LQU4-F1
#
_cell.length_a   1.000
_cell.length_b   1.000
_cell.length_c   1.000
_cell.angle_alpha   90.00
_cell.angle_beta   90.00
_cell.angle_gamma   90.00
#
_symmetry.space_group_name_H-M   'P 1'
#
loop_
_entity.id
_entity.type
_entity.pdbx_description
1 polymer ?
#
loop_
_entity_poly.entity_id
_entity_poly.type
_entity_poly.pdbx_seq_one_letter_code
_entity_poly.pdbx_strand_id
1 'polypeptide(L)'
;MARCRCRSFPSGSAGHFDSGPIPGLEATMTTSSSLSAPTVLCIGAGASASLLAHHLHRAGFAGRIVLVDREAGLGPAYAGCDLRHVLNVPAGNMGAARDDPAGFLRWLNALGIDPPVAAGDFVPRQLYGRYLEAVLEPLRGSGEVIRVRSAASALWREGACWRVELERGGTLLADAVVLAIGNLPPRALPGSAGIDERLIVNDPWRCRLDELAPPRAQVLFIGTGLTMVDGVLSLAPAASEGAHLTALSRHGRLPLAWGTQASTPFAASGAARSARALMRQVRAQAKAGAAWQQTMNGLRVQARTLWLQLPPAEQARLLRHGRAFWSIHRHRIPDPSHARLQALQQTGRLEIVAGRLEGLRQVGNRVQARWRRRGRFAVEEAAFDLVVNATGPESRYDRSRDPLLRQLFAAGHVRPHPLGLGLDATTAGELRAADGSLAPHLYSLGAPMQGVLFECTAIPDIRDAAQDLAALLCRRLQAVPASVPQLTPGATADRE
;
A
#
# COMPACT_ATOMS: atom_id res chain seq x y z
N MET A 1 24.25 25.97 -20.29
CA MET A 1 23.36 26.98 -20.92
C MET A 1 22.64 26.32 -22.08
N ALA A 2 21.33 26.12 -21.95
CA ALA A 2 20.35 25.99 -23.03
C ALA A 2 18.97 25.97 -22.34
N ARG A 3 18.24 27.09 -22.41
CA ARG A 3 16.93 27.29 -21.76
C ARG A 3 15.84 26.70 -22.66
N CYS A 4 15.12 25.69 -22.18
CA CYS A 4 13.90 25.23 -22.85
C CYS A 4 12.68 25.88 -22.18
N ARG A 5 11.91 26.66 -22.97
CA ARG A 5 10.72 27.41 -22.52
C ARG A 5 9.49 26.50 -22.58
N CYS A 6 8.83 26.24 -21.45
CA CYS A 6 7.49 25.66 -21.42
C CYS A 6 6.45 26.75 -21.71
N ARG A 7 5.60 26.52 -22.73
CA ARG A 7 4.41 27.33 -23.02
C ARG A 7 3.25 26.85 -22.15
N SER A 8 2.54 27.81 -21.54
CA SER A 8 1.28 27.66 -20.83
C SER A 8 0.11 27.46 -21.80
N PHE A 9 -0.91 26.69 -21.39
CA PHE A 9 -2.20 26.55 -22.07
C PHE A 9 -3.31 27.30 -21.29
N PRO A 10 -4.32 27.87 -21.97
CA PRO A 10 -5.27 28.81 -21.37
C PRO A 10 -6.49 28.14 -20.72
N SER A 11 -6.95 28.78 -19.66
CA SER A 11 -8.21 28.54 -18.94
C SER A 11 -9.41 29.06 -19.73
N GLY A 12 -10.41 28.21 -19.98
CA GLY A 12 -11.68 28.55 -20.64
C GLY A 12 -12.83 28.73 -19.65
N SER A 13 -13.62 29.76 -19.90
CA SER A 13 -14.68 30.42 -19.15
C SER A 13 -15.91 29.60 -18.74
N ALA A 14 -16.49 30.03 -17.60
CA ALA A 14 -17.83 29.72 -17.13
C ALA A 14 -18.92 30.28 -18.05
N GLY A 15 -19.99 29.51 -18.25
CA GLY A 15 -21.24 29.94 -18.90
C GLY A 15 -22.45 29.57 -18.03
N HIS A 16 -23.17 30.59 -17.57
CA HIS A 16 -24.51 30.51 -17.01
C HIS A 16 -25.53 30.11 -18.09
N PHE A 17 -26.46 29.21 -17.79
CA PHE A 17 -27.76 29.13 -18.46
C PHE A 17 -28.87 28.71 -17.50
N ASP A 18 -29.63 29.74 -17.13
CA ASP A 18 -31.09 29.90 -17.12
C ASP A 18 -32.04 28.82 -16.56
N SER A 19 -32.97 29.32 -15.76
CA SER A 19 -33.98 28.62 -14.97
C SER A 19 -35.37 28.82 -15.57
N GLY A 20 -36.07 27.72 -15.89
CA GLY A 20 -37.49 27.72 -16.27
C GLY A 20 -38.20 26.44 -15.81
N PRO A 21 -39.50 26.49 -15.44
CA PRO A 21 -40.17 25.41 -14.72
C PRO A 21 -40.75 24.35 -15.67
N ILE A 22 -40.74 23.08 -15.24
CA ILE A 22 -41.39 21.96 -15.95
C ILE A 22 -42.65 21.53 -15.17
N PRO A 23 -43.79 21.23 -15.83
CA PRO A 23 -45.06 20.91 -15.18
C PRO A 23 -45.13 19.46 -14.68
N GLY A 24 -46.01 19.24 -13.71
CA GLY A 24 -46.17 18.00 -12.95
C GLY A 24 -46.63 16.79 -13.76
N LEU A 25 -46.23 15.62 -13.25
CA LEU A 25 -46.83 14.32 -13.56
C LEU A 25 -47.04 13.58 -12.24
N GLU A 26 -48.28 13.27 -11.92
CA GLU A 26 -48.66 12.36 -10.85
C GLU A 26 -48.10 10.97 -11.15
N ALA A 27 -47.31 10.42 -10.22
CA ALA A 27 -46.77 9.07 -10.32
C ALA A 27 -47.77 8.07 -9.71
N THR A 28 -48.46 7.34 -10.58
CA THR A 28 -49.21 6.14 -10.26
C THR A 28 -48.28 5.10 -9.63
N MET A 29 -48.65 4.61 -8.44
CA MET A 29 -47.94 3.53 -7.75
C MET A 29 -47.88 2.28 -8.62
N THR A 30 -46.70 2.02 -9.19
CA THR A 30 -46.33 0.71 -9.70
C THR A 30 -45.31 0.10 -8.75
N THR A 31 -45.77 -0.89 -7.97
CA THR A 31 -44.92 -1.76 -7.17
C THR A 31 -44.03 -2.58 -8.09
N SER A 32 -42.85 -2.04 -8.39
CA SER A 32 -41.74 -2.74 -9.03
C SER A 32 -40.78 -3.20 -7.94
N SER A 33 -40.81 -4.48 -7.59
CA SER A 33 -39.76 -5.13 -6.80
C SER A 33 -38.53 -5.31 -7.70
N SER A 34 -37.71 -4.28 -7.85
CA SER A 34 -36.40 -4.42 -8.46
C SER A 34 -35.43 -5.02 -7.43
N LEU A 35 -34.95 -6.23 -7.70
CA LEU A 35 -33.80 -6.79 -6.99
C LEU A 35 -32.62 -5.84 -7.20
N SER A 36 -32.19 -5.12 -6.16
CA SER A 36 -31.05 -4.21 -6.29
C SER A 36 -29.81 -5.00 -6.66
N ALA A 37 -29.09 -4.59 -7.70
CA ALA A 37 -27.87 -5.24 -8.14
C ALA A 37 -26.86 -5.37 -6.99
N PRO A 38 -26.13 -6.52 -6.87
CA PRO A 38 -25.22 -6.76 -5.76
C PRO A 38 -24.15 -5.69 -5.69
N THR A 39 -23.75 -5.31 -4.48
CA THR A 39 -22.84 -4.21 -4.19
C THR A 39 -21.58 -4.73 -3.51
N VAL A 40 -20.43 -4.53 -4.15
CA VAL A 40 -19.10 -4.75 -3.56
C VAL A 40 -18.53 -3.41 -3.12
N LEU A 41 -18.29 -3.25 -1.83
CA LEU A 41 -17.69 -2.04 -1.26
C LEU A 41 -16.24 -2.28 -0.87
N CYS A 42 -15.33 -1.51 -1.45
CA CYS A 42 -13.93 -1.47 -1.08
C CYS A 42 -13.67 -0.31 -0.13
N ILE A 43 -13.10 -0.60 1.04
CA ILE A 43 -12.58 0.42 1.94
C ILE A 43 -11.13 0.66 1.55
N GLY A 44 -10.87 1.83 0.98
CA GLY A 44 -9.67 2.21 0.25
C GLY A 44 -9.95 2.42 -1.24
N ALA A 45 -9.26 3.38 -1.86
CA ALA A 45 -9.29 3.66 -3.30
C ALA A 45 -7.89 3.69 -3.93
N GLY A 46 -6.92 3.01 -3.29
CA GLY A 46 -5.57 2.81 -3.82
C GLY A 46 -5.47 1.65 -4.82
N ALA A 47 -4.25 1.29 -5.20
CA ALA A 47 -3.99 0.26 -6.21
C ALA A 47 -4.73 -1.07 -5.99
N SER A 48 -4.83 -1.55 -4.75
CA SER A 48 -5.56 -2.77 -4.43
C SER A 48 -7.04 -2.70 -4.84
N ALA A 49 -7.72 -1.63 -4.46
CA ALA A 49 -9.13 -1.42 -4.77
C ALA A 49 -9.35 -1.15 -6.28
N SER A 50 -8.48 -0.36 -6.90
CA SER A 50 -8.54 -0.06 -8.33
C SER A 50 -8.36 -1.32 -9.19
N LEU A 51 -7.39 -2.16 -8.86
CA LEU A 51 -7.16 -3.42 -9.57
C LEU A 51 -8.29 -4.42 -9.35
N LEU A 52 -8.87 -4.46 -8.14
CA LEU A 52 -10.05 -5.29 -7.89
C LEU A 52 -11.25 -4.84 -8.73
N ALA A 53 -11.54 -3.54 -8.77
CA ALA A 53 -12.61 -2.99 -9.59
C ALA A 53 -12.42 -3.32 -11.07
N HIS A 54 -11.22 -3.12 -11.60
CA HIS A 54 -10.84 -3.52 -12.97
C HIS A 54 -11.11 -5.01 -13.24
N HIS A 55 -10.72 -5.89 -12.31
CA HIS A 55 -10.91 -7.32 -12.48
C HIS A 55 -12.37 -7.78 -12.32
N LEU A 56 -13.17 -7.14 -11.46
CA LEU A 56 -14.60 -7.37 -11.37
C LEU A 56 -15.30 -7.02 -12.68
N HIS A 57 -14.99 -5.85 -13.25
CA HIS A 57 -15.50 -5.44 -14.56
C HIS A 57 -15.09 -6.43 -15.67
N ARG A 58 -13.80 -6.79 -15.76
CA ARG A 58 -13.30 -7.78 -16.73
C ARG A 58 -13.95 -9.17 -16.57
N ALA A 59 -14.39 -9.51 -15.36
CA ALA A 59 -15.09 -10.77 -15.07
C ALA A 59 -16.60 -10.70 -15.32
N GLY A 60 -17.12 -9.58 -15.85
CA GLY A 60 -18.55 -9.39 -16.12
C GLY A 60 -19.40 -9.30 -14.86
N PHE A 61 -18.88 -8.70 -13.79
CA PHE A 61 -19.64 -8.50 -12.57
C PHE A 61 -20.84 -7.58 -12.82
N ALA A 62 -22.05 -8.13 -12.78
CA ALA A 62 -23.31 -7.42 -12.98
C ALA A 62 -23.80 -6.76 -11.67
N GLY A 63 -23.00 -5.86 -11.10
CA GLY A 63 -23.27 -5.21 -9.82
C GLY A 63 -22.59 -3.87 -9.67
N ARG A 64 -22.77 -3.23 -8.51
CA ARG A 64 -22.16 -1.94 -8.17
C ARG A 64 -20.84 -2.15 -7.45
N ILE A 65 -19.83 -1.37 -7.82
CA ILE A 65 -18.52 -1.35 -7.17
C ILE A 65 -18.34 0.01 -6.51
N VAL A 66 -18.21 0.05 -5.19
CA VAL A 66 -18.08 1.29 -4.43
C VAL A 66 -16.69 1.37 -3.81
N LEU A 67 -15.93 2.43 -4.11
CA LEU A 67 -14.61 2.68 -3.53
C LEU A 67 -14.72 3.84 -2.53
N VAL A 68 -14.43 3.58 -1.26
CA VAL A 68 -14.54 4.57 -0.18
C VAL A 68 -13.14 4.96 0.30
N ASP A 69 -12.74 6.22 0.18
CA ASP A 69 -11.44 6.71 0.66
C ASP A 69 -11.49 8.19 1.08
N ARG A 70 -10.62 8.57 2.03
CA ARG A 70 -10.47 9.97 2.48
C ARG A 70 -9.95 10.87 1.35
N GLU A 71 -9.10 10.34 0.49
CA GLU A 71 -8.45 11.06 -0.60
C GLU A 71 -8.99 10.65 -1.97
N ALA A 72 -8.79 11.52 -2.97
CA ALA A 72 -9.25 11.28 -4.33
C ALA A 72 -8.37 10.27 -5.07
N GLY A 73 -8.44 8.99 -4.66
CA GLY A 73 -7.92 7.82 -5.38
C GLY A 73 -6.39 7.70 -5.46
N LEU A 74 -5.90 6.50 -5.75
CA LEU A 74 -4.49 6.11 -5.99
C LEU A 74 -3.69 5.71 -4.74
N GLY A 75 -4.03 6.25 -3.57
CA GLY A 75 -3.35 5.94 -2.32
C GLY A 75 -1.95 6.57 -2.19
N PRO A 76 -1.33 6.49 -1.01
CA PRO A 76 -0.16 7.31 -0.66
C PRO A 76 1.09 6.99 -1.49
N ALA A 77 1.17 5.82 -2.11
CA ALA A 77 2.34 5.41 -2.87
C ALA A 77 2.41 6.02 -4.28
N TYR A 78 1.28 6.51 -4.80
CA TYR A 78 1.14 6.94 -6.20
C TYR A 78 0.52 8.33 -6.34
N ALA A 79 -0.15 8.84 -5.30
CA ALA A 79 -0.68 10.20 -5.24
C ALA A 79 0.38 11.20 -4.79
N GLY A 80 0.46 12.37 -5.43
CA GLY A 80 1.25 13.51 -4.94
C GLY A 80 2.76 13.27 -4.80
N CYS A 81 3.31 12.26 -5.48
CA CYS A 81 4.72 11.87 -5.32
C CYS A 81 5.69 12.84 -6.00
N ASP A 82 6.88 12.94 -5.43
CA ASP A 82 8.04 13.56 -6.05
C ASP A 82 8.45 12.76 -7.31
N LEU A 83 8.77 13.44 -8.42
CA LEU A 83 9.21 12.79 -9.65
C LEU A 83 10.51 11.99 -9.48
N ARG A 84 11.31 12.30 -8.45
CA ARG A 84 12.51 11.55 -8.07
C ARG A 84 12.19 10.19 -7.45
N HIS A 85 10.96 9.99 -6.96
CA HIS A 85 10.53 8.72 -6.39
C HIS A 85 10.09 7.79 -7.50
N VAL A 86 10.98 6.87 -7.85
CA VAL A 86 10.75 5.85 -8.88
C VAL A 86 10.17 4.57 -8.30
N LEU A 87 9.50 3.80 -9.14
CA LEU A 87 9.06 2.45 -8.83
C LEU A 87 10.28 1.57 -8.49
N ASN A 88 10.07 0.57 -7.65
CA ASN A 88 11.05 -0.47 -7.33
C ASN A 88 10.75 -1.81 -8.04
N VAL A 89 9.90 -1.77 -9.06
CA VAL A 89 9.55 -2.87 -9.96
C VAL A 89 9.70 -2.34 -11.38
N PRO A 90 10.32 -3.12 -12.30
CA PRO A 90 10.49 -2.70 -13.69
C PRO A 90 9.15 -2.44 -14.39
N ALA A 91 9.12 -1.45 -15.28
CA ALA A 91 7.91 -1.03 -16.00
C ALA A 91 7.23 -2.19 -16.75
N GLY A 92 8.01 -3.13 -17.30
CA GLY A 92 7.49 -4.29 -18.02
C GLY A 92 6.72 -5.31 -17.16
N ASN A 93 6.70 -5.17 -15.84
CA ASN A 93 5.95 -6.05 -14.92
C ASN A 93 4.95 -5.30 -14.04
N MET A 94 4.56 -4.09 -14.42
CA MET A 94 3.64 -3.24 -13.67
C MET A 94 2.20 -3.23 -14.22
N GLY A 95 1.91 -3.98 -15.30
CA GLY A 95 0.59 -4.05 -15.90
C GLY A 95 -0.49 -4.55 -14.93
N ALA A 96 -1.73 -4.11 -15.17
CA ALA A 96 -2.88 -4.31 -14.30
C ALA A 96 -3.49 -5.72 -14.33
N ALA A 97 -3.04 -6.64 -15.19
CA ALA A 97 -3.56 -8.00 -15.25
C ALA A 97 -2.47 -9.07 -15.40
N ARG A 98 -2.73 -10.28 -14.86
CA ARG A 98 -1.74 -11.39 -14.84
C ARG A 98 -1.34 -11.83 -16.24
N ASP A 99 -2.32 -11.87 -17.14
CA ASP A 99 -2.20 -12.19 -18.57
C ASP A 99 -1.61 -11.03 -19.40
N ASP A 100 -1.51 -9.83 -18.81
CA ASP A 100 -0.94 -8.65 -19.45
C ASP A 100 0.02 -7.87 -18.52
N PRO A 101 1.18 -8.46 -18.17
CA PRO A 101 2.15 -7.83 -17.29
C PRO A 101 2.78 -6.56 -17.89
N ALA A 102 2.80 -6.43 -19.22
CA ALA A 102 3.37 -5.31 -19.96
C ALA A 102 2.35 -4.19 -20.25
N GLY A 103 1.10 -4.28 -19.78
CA GLY A 103 0.05 -3.30 -20.05
C GLY A 103 0.43 -1.87 -19.66
N PHE A 104 1.14 -1.69 -18.54
CA PHE A 104 1.66 -0.39 -18.11
C PHE A 104 2.72 0.16 -19.07
N LEU A 105 3.65 -0.69 -19.52
CA LEU A 105 4.71 -0.31 -20.45
C LEU A 105 4.12 0.14 -21.80
N ARG A 106 3.13 -0.60 -22.31
CA ARG A 106 2.44 -0.20 -23.55
C ARG A 106 1.70 1.12 -23.39
N TRP A 107 1.01 1.31 -22.26
CA TRP A 107 0.36 2.58 -21.95
C TRP A 107 1.35 3.75 -21.87
N LEU A 108 2.51 3.57 -21.23
CA LEU A 108 3.56 4.59 -21.16
C LEU A 108 4.06 4.99 -22.54
N ASN A 109 4.37 4.01 -23.39
CA ASN A 109 4.90 4.28 -24.72
C ASN A 109 3.86 4.89 -25.66
N ALA A 110 2.57 4.63 -25.42
CA ALA A 110 1.47 5.30 -26.10
C ALA A 110 1.35 6.81 -25.76
N LEU A 111 1.98 7.28 -24.68
CA LEU A 111 2.07 8.71 -24.36
C LEU A 111 3.09 9.47 -25.23
N GLY A 112 3.88 8.78 -26.06
CA GLY A 112 4.88 9.40 -26.92
C GLY A 112 6.15 9.85 -26.17
N ILE A 113 6.56 9.12 -25.13
CA ILE A 113 7.81 9.40 -24.40
C ILE A 113 9.01 9.06 -25.29
N ASP A 114 9.96 9.99 -25.43
CA ASP A 114 11.20 9.85 -26.22
C ASP A 114 12.45 10.05 -25.33
N PRO A 115 13.38 9.08 -25.26
CA PRO A 115 13.31 7.74 -25.87
C PRO A 115 12.19 6.88 -25.25
N PRO A 116 11.69 5.86 -25.98
CA PRO A 116 10.68 4.97 -25.47
C PRO A 116 11.17 4.25 -24.21
N VAL A 117 10.26 4.04 -23.27
CA VAL A 117 10.55 3.33 -22.02
C VAL A 117 10.81 1.87 -22.34
N ALA A 118 11.94 1.34 -21.85
CA ALA A 118 12.27 -0.07 -21.95
C ALA A 118 11.58 -0.86 -20.84
N ALA A 119 11.34 -2.15 -21.08
CA ALA A 119 10.72 -3.04 -20.09
C ALA A 119 11.49 -3.09 -18.75
N GLY A 120 12.81 -2.86 -18.83
CA GLY A 120 13.69 -2.90 -17.68
C GLY A 120 13.73 -1.63 -16.83
N ASP A 121 13.12 -0.54 -17.31
CA ASP A 121 13.25 0.78 -16.71
C ASP A 121 12.41 0.94 -15.44
N PHE A 122 12.88 1.84 -14.58
CA PHE A 122 12.20 2.26 -13.37
C PHE A 122 11.72 3.70 -13.53
N VAL A 123 10.41 3.87 -13.64
CA VAL A 123 9.80 5.17 -13.92
C VAL A 123 9.22 5.80 -12.64
N PRO A 124 8.97 7.13 -12.62
CA PRO A 124 8.32 7.80 -11.49
C PRO A 124 7.01 7.14 -11.07
N ARG A 125 6.79 6.97 -9.76
CA ARG A 125 5.58 6.32 -9.21
C ARG A 125 4.29 7.03 -9.59
N GLN A 126 4.34 8.35 -9.78
CA GLN A 126 3.20 9.15 -10.21
C GLN A 126 2.63 8.68 -11.55
N LEU A 127 3.47 8.20 -12.48
CA LEU A 127 3.00 7.67 -13.76
C LEU A 127 2.17 6.40 -13.58
N TYR A 128 2.50 5.59 -12.57
CA TYR A 128 1.67 4.44 -12.23
C TYR A 128 0.31 4.85 -11.67
N GLY A 129 0.25 5.92 -10.87
CA GLY A 129 -1.01 6.51 -10.43
C GLY A 129 -1.90 6.93 -11.61
N ARG A 130 -1.33 7.60 -12.62
CA ARG A 130 -2.05 7.96 -13.85
C ARG A 130 -2.52 6.73 -14.63
N TYR A 131 -1.72 5.67 -14.68
CA TYR A 131 -2.13 4.41 -15.29
C TYR A 131 -3.32 3.75 -14.57
N LEU A 132 -3.36 3.77 -13.24
CA LEU A 132 -4.51 3.27 -12.48
C LEU A 132 -5.80 4.06 -12.77
N GLU A 133 -5.69 5.38 -12.97
CA GLU A 133 -6.84 6.17 -13.45
C GLU A 133 -7.26 5.75 -14.86
N ALA A 134 -6.32 5.58 -15.79
CA ALA A 134 -6.61 5.13 -17.15
C ALA A 134 -7.25 3.74 -17.19
N VAL A 135 -6.87 2.84 -16.29
CA VAL A 135 -7.47 1.51 -16.13
C VAL A 135 -8.92 1.59 -15.64
N LEU A 136 -9.25 2.58 -14.81
CA LEU A 136 -10.60 2.77 -14.26
C LEU A 136 -11.52 3.63 -15.12
N GLU A 137 -10.97 4.36 -16.08
CA GLU A 137 -11.73 5.29 -16.93
C GLU A 137 -12.91 4.63 -17.67
N PRO A 138 -12.78 3.41 -18.25
CA PRO A 138 -13.92 2.74 -18.90
C PRO A 138 -15.07 2.44 -17.93
N LEU A 139 -14.76 2.16 -16.65
CA LEU A 139 -15.75 1.80 -15.62
C LEU A 139 -16.50 3.01 -15.06
N ARG A 140 -15.91 4.22 -15.20
CA ARG A 140 -16.59 5.47 -14.82
C ARG A 140 -17.66 5.82 -15.84
N GLY A 141 -17.37 5.63 -17.12
CA GLY A 141 -18.31 5.88 -18.21
C GLY A 141 -19.57 5.00 -18.12
N SER A 142 -19.45 3.77 -17.60
CA SER A 142 -20.59 2.86 -17.39
C SER A 142 -21.35 3.08 -16.07
N GLY A 143 -20.83 3.89 -15.15
CA GLY A 143 -21.42 4.09 -13.82
C GLY A 143 -21.26 2.89 -12.87
N GLU A 144 -20.50 1.87 -13.26
CA GLU A 144 -20.26 0.64 -12.45
C GLU A 144 -19.41 0.91 -11.21
N VAL A 145 -18.49 1.89 -11.29
CA VAL A 145 -17.61 2.28 -10.18
C VAL A 145 -18.01 3.63 -9.61
N ILE A 146 -18.43 3.61 -8.34
CA ILE A 146 -18.78 4.80 -7.56
C ILE A 146 -17.63 5.09 -6.60
N ARG A 147 -17.05 6.29 -6.67
CA ARG A 147 -16.05 6.76 -5.71
C ARG A 147 -16.69 7.65 -4.66
N VAL A 148 -16.56 7.29 -3.39
CA VAL A 148 -17.06 8.05 -2.25
C VAL A 148 -15.87 8.63 -1.50
N ARG A 149 -15.78 9.97 -1.48
CA ARG A 149 -14.73 10.69 -0.76
C ARG A 149 -15.09 10.86 0.71
N SER A 150 -14.95 9.79 1.47
CA SER A 150 -15.14 9.73 2.92
C SER A 150 -14.29 8.61 3.52
N ALA A 151 -14.04 8.65 4.82
CA ALA A 151 -13.56 7.47 5.53
C ALA A 151 -14.74 6.64 6.01
N ALA A 152 -14.57 5.31 6.03
CA ALA A 152 -15.40 4.44 6.83
C ALA A 152 -14.95 4.50 8.29
N SER A 153 -15.88 4.58 9.23
CA SER A 153 -15.63 4.66 10.68
C SER A 153 -16.04 3.38 11.42
N ALA A 154 -17.02 2.65 10.91
CA ALA A 154 -17.51 1.42 11.51
C ALA A 154 -18.22 0.52 10.50
N LEU A 155 -18.32 -0.77 10.84
CA LEU A 155 -19.00 -1.79 10.05
C LEU A 155 -19.83 -2.71 10.97
N TRP A 156 -21.06 -3.02 10.57
CA TRP A 156 -21.93 -3.96 11.27
C TRP A 156 -22.67 -4.85 10.28
N ARG A 157 -22.97 -6.08 10.71
CA ARG A 157 -23.86 -6.97 9.96
C ARG A 157 -25.30 -6.44 10.06
N GLU A 158 -25.97 -6.31 8.91
CA GLU A 158 -27.39 -5.98 8.82
C GLU A 158 -28.07 -7.03 7.93
N GLY A 159 -28.61 -8.08 8.56
CA GLY A 159 -29.12 -9.25 7.87
C GLY A 159 -28.05 -9.94 7.03
N ALA A 160 -28.28 -10.07 5.72
CA ALA A 160 -27.32 -10.65 4.79
C ALA A 160 -26.16 -9.70 4.44
N CYS A 161 -26.37 -8.38 4.56
CA CYS A 161 -25.46 -7.34 4.10
C CYS A 161 -24.59 -6.77 5.23
N TRP A 162 -23.69 -5.88 4.85
CA TRP A 162 -22.90 -5.04 5.73
C TRP A 162 -23.37 -3.59 5.64
N ARG A 163 -23.61 -2.97 6.79
CA ARG A 163 -23.82 -1.54 6.92
C ARG A 163 -22.50 -0.87 7.29
N VAL A 164 -22.08 0.08 6.46
CA VAL A 164 -20.83 0.83 6.59
C VAL A 164 -21.17 2.25 6.99
N GLU A 165 -20.67 2.68 8.14
CA GLU A 165 -20.78 4.06 8.60
C GLU A 165 -19.60 4.90 8.07
N LEU A 166 -19.89 6.12 7.65
CA LEU A 166 -18.93 7.08 7.15
C LEU A 166 -18.62 8.18 8.19
N GLU A 167 -17.38 8.65 8.26
CA GLU A 167 -16.96 9.69 9.23
C GLU A 167 -17.71 11.02 9.11
N ARG A 168 -18.24 11.34 7.93
CA ARG A 168 -18.98 12.60 7.68
C ARG A 168 -20.50 12.42 7.76
N GLY A 169 -20.95 11.33 8.39
CA GLY A 169 -22.35 10.91 8.39
C GLY A 169 -22.72 10.18 7.09
N GLY A 170 -23.88 9.54 7.13
CA GLY A 170 -24.36 8.68 6.05
C GLY A 170 -23.89 7.23 6.20
N THR A 171 -24.64 6.34 5.57
CA THR A 171 -24.39 4.90 5.60
C THR A 171 -24.53 4.28 4.24
N LEU A 172 -23.69 3.28 3.97
CA LEU A 172 -23.73 2.48 2.76
C LEU A 172 -24.07 1.03 3.12
N LEU A 173 -24.89 0.39 2.30
CA LEU A 173 -25.16 -1.05 2.37
C LEU A 173 -24.36 -1.77 1.28
N ALA A 174 -23.75 -2.90 1.63
CA ALA A 174 -22.98 -3.71 0.70
C ALA A 174 -23.16 -5.21 0.97
N ASP A 175 -23.31 -6.00 -0.08
CA ASP A 175 -23.37 -7.47 -0.01
C ASP A 175 -22.01 -8.07 0.31
N ALA A 176 -20.93 -7.40 -0.09
CA ALA A 176 -19.56 -7.76 0.27
C ALA A 176 -18.71 -6.53 0.55
N VAL A 177 -17.83 -6.64 1.55
CA VAL A 177 -16.89 -5.58 1.93
C VAL A 177 -15.47 -6.09 1.79
N VAL A 178 -14.61 -5.29 1.16
CA VAL A 178 -13.19 -5.59 0.96
C VAL A 178 -12.35 -4.53 1.67
N LEU A 179 -11.57 -4.93 2.67
CA LEU A 179 -10.58 -4.09 3.32
C LEU A 179 -9.34 -3.96 2.42
N ALA A 180 -9.30 -2.92 1.62
CA ALA A 180 -8.22 -2.55 0.70
C ALA A 180 -7.46 -1.30 1.20
N ILE A 181 -7.31 -1.18 2.53
CA ILE A 181 -6.86 0.02 3.25
C ILE A 181 -5.36 0.33 3.11
N GLY A 182 -4.61 -0.47 2.35
CA GLY A 182 -3.20 -0.24 2.09
C GLY A 182 -2.32 -0.36 3.34
N ASN A 183 -1.14 0.26 3.29
CA ASN A 183 -0.20 0.25 4.41
C ASN A 183 -0.66 1.22 5.51
N LEU A 184 -0.56 0.80 6.78
CA LEU A 184 -0.73 1.71 7.90
C LEU A 184 0.43 2.72 7.98
N PRO A 185 0.19 3.93 8.54
CA PRO A 185 1.25 4.89 8.77
C PRO A 185 2.33 4.31 9.70
N PRO A 186 3.56 4.83 9.66
CA PRO A 186 4.61 4.44 10.60
C PRO A 186 4.20 4.65 12.05
N ARG A 187 4.63 3.75 12.93
CA ARG A 187 4.46 3.95 14.37
C ARG A 187 5.27 5.16 14.82
N ALA A 188 4.67 6.02 15.65
CA ALA A 188 5.35 7.14 16.28
C ALA A 188 6.66 6.70 16.97
N LEU A 189 7.68 7.54 16.84
CA LEU A 189 9.02 7.26 17.36
C LEU A 189 9.03 7.34 18.90
N PRO A 190 9.85 6.53 19.59
CA PRO A 190 10.04 6.69 21.03
C PRO A 190 10.50 8.11 21.39
N GLY A 191 9.77 8.77 22.30
CA GLY A 191 10.06 10.15 22.73
C GLY A 191 9.59 11.24 21.76
N SER A 192 8.86 10.92 20.69
CA SER A 192 8.34 11.95 19.77
C SER A 192 7.11 12.70 20.27
N ALA A 193 6.52 12.27 21.38
CA ALA A 193 5.32 12.91 21.92
C ALA A 193 5.63 14.33 22.39
N GLY A 194 4.81 15.30 21.97
CA GLY A 194 4.97 16.71 22.33
C GLY A 194 6.07 17.47 21.58
N ILE A 195 6.78 16.82 20.64
CA ILE A 195 7.69 17.52 19.71
C ILE A 195 6.85 18.24 18.66
N ASP A 196 7.19 19.49 18.38
CA ASP A 196 6.59 20.29 17.30
C ASP A 196 6.61 19.55 15.96
N GLU A 197 5.46 19.46 15.30
CA GLU A 197 5.28 18.73 14.03
C GLU A 197 6.15 19.30 12.89
N ARG A 198 6.61 20.55 13.01
CA ARG A 198 7.57 21.16 12.07
C ARG A 198 8.98 20.58 12.18
N LEU A 199 9.32 20.00 13.33
CA LEU A 199 10.64 19.43 13.62
C LEU A 199 10.67 17.90 13.48
N ILE A 200 9.50 17.27 13.32
CA ILE A 200 9.38 15.81 13.17
C ILE A 200 8.33 15.40 12.17
N VAL A 201 8.76 14.66 11.15
CA VAL A 201 7.89 14.05 10.15
C VAL A 201 7.58 12.61 10.56
N ASN A 202 6.37 12.39 11.07
CA ASN A 202 5.92 11.06 11.49
C ASN A 202 5.48 10.16 10.32
N ASP A 203 4.97 10.74 9.22
CA ASP A 203 4.62 10.04 8.00
C ASP A 203 5.22 10.75 6.78
N PRO A 204 6.39 10.29 6.29
CA PRO A 204 7.08 10.94 5.17
C PRO A 204 6.38 10.80 3.82
N TRP A 205 5.33 9.97 3.71
CA TRP A 205 4.55 9.83 2.48
C TRP A 205 3.48 10.91 2.33
N ARG A 206 3.26 11.72 3.37
CA ARG A 206 2.23 12.77 3.41
C ARG A 206 2.81 14.18 3.41
N CYS A 207 4.10 14.31 3.14
CA CYS A 207 4.80 15.59 3.17
C CYS A 207 5.84 15.70 2.05
N ARG A 208 6.22 16.94 1.72
CA ARG A 208 7.33 17.27 0.83
C ARG A 208 8.54 17.64 1.68
N LEU A 209 9.43 16.68 1.91
CA LEU A 209 10.60 16.87 2.78
C LEU A 209 11.51 18.01 2.31
N ASP A 210 11.58 18.23 1.00
CA ASP A 210 12.33 19.31 0.36
C ASP A 210 11.76 20.71 0.64
N GLU A 211 10.48 20.81 1.05
CA GLU A 211 9.84 22.06 1.46
C GLU A 211 9.98 22.31 2.97
N LEU A 212 10.28 21.27 3.76
CA LEU A 212 10.35 21.34 5.22
C LEU A 212 11.79 21.54 5.74
N ALA A 213 12.78 20.93 5.10
CA ALA A 213 14.15 20.98 5.56
C ALA A 213 14.79 22.35 5.25
N PRO A 214 15.34 23.08 6.24
CA PRO A 214 16.01 24.34 5.98
C PRO A 214 17.32 24.15 5.17
N PRO A 215 17.84 25.21 4.54
CA PRO A 215 19.16 25.17 3.91
C PRO A 215 20.23 24.71 4.91
N ARG A 216 21.11 23.80 4.49
CA ARG A 216 22.17 23.23 5.34
C ARG A 216 21.67 22.51 6.61
N ALA A 217 20.45 21.99 6.59
CA ALA A 217 19.88 21.24 7.71
C ALA A 217 20.70 20.02 8.13
N GLN A 218 20.68 19.73 9.43
CA GLN A 218 21.00 18.43 10.00
C GLN A 218 19.71 17.60 10.06
N VAL A 219 19.60 16.56 9.22
CA VAL A 219 18.39 15.74 9.12
C VAL A 219 18.67 14.32 9.59
N LEU A 220 17.88 13.84 10.56
CA LEU A 220 17.94 12.47 11.06
C LEU A 220 16.81 11.61 10.50
N PHE A 221 17.15 10.60 9.71
CA PHE A 221 16.23 9.52 9.34
C PHE A 221 16.30 8.39 10.37
N ILE A 222 15.15 7.98 10.90
CA ILE A 222 15.04 6.76 11.70
C ILE A 222 14.53 5.62 10.83
N GLY A 223 15.40 4.69 10.51
CA GLY A 223 15.17 3.62 9.54
C GLY A 223 16.01 3.81 8.28
N THR A 224 16.37 2.69 7.65
CA THR A 224 17.24 2.67 6.45
C THR A 224 16.59 1.90 5.31
N GLY A 225 15.26 1.85 5.24
CA GLY A 225 14.50 1.19 4.17
C GLY A 225 14.24 2.09 2.97
N LEU A 226 13.33 1.67 2.06
CA LEU A 226 12.97 2.43 0.86
C LEU A 226 12.45 3.84 1.16
N THR A 227 11.69 4.02 2.24
CA THR A 227 11.22 5.34 2.67
C THR A 227 12.37 6.31 3.00
N MET A 228 13.48 5.81 3.57
CA MET A 228 14.67 6.64 3.79
C MET A 228 15.33 6.99 2.46
N VAL A 229 15.41 6.04 1.52
CA VAL A 229 15.96 6.28 0.18
C VAL A 229 15.21 7.41 -0.50
N ASP A 230 13.87 7.36 -0.51
CA ASP A 230 13.02 8.39 -1.11
C ASP A 230 13.27 9.77 -0.45
N GLY A 231 13.36 9.81 0.88
CA GLY A 231 13.64 11.05 1.60
C GLY A 231 15.03 11.62 1.32
N VAL A 232 16.06 10.77 1.25
CA VAL A 232 17.42 11.17 0.85
C VAL A 232 17.44 11.70 -0.59
N LEU A 233 16.71 11.07 -1.51
CA LEU A 233 16.62 11.54 -2.90
C LEU A 233 15.90 12.89 -3.00
N SER A 234 14.86 13.11 -2.20
CA SER A 234 14.19 14.41 -2.10
C SER A 234 15.11 15.50 -1.52
N LEU A 235 15.97 15.15 -0.55
CA LEU A 235 16.91 16.08 0.06
C LEU A 235 18.29 16.15 -0.64
N ALA A 236 18.50 15.40 -1.72
CA ALA A 236 19.79 15.38 -2.42
C ALA A 236 20.24 16.77 -2.94
N PRO A 237 19.35 17.65 -3.45
CA PRO A 237 19.73 19.03 -3.77
C PRO A 237 20.23 19.80 -2.54
N ALA A 238 19.46 19.80 -1.45
CA ALA A 238 19.87 20.46 -0.20
C ALA A 238 21.17 19.89 0.37
N ALA A 239 21.41 18.58 0.25
CA ALA A 239 22.65 17.93 0.64
C ALA A 239 23.85 18.39 -0.20
N SER A 240 23.64 18.67 -1.49
CA SER A 240 24.65 19.24 -2.38
C SER A 240 25.01 20.68 -1.96
N GLU A 241 24.05 21.40 -1.35
CA GLU A 241 24.21 22.77 -0.84
C GLU A 241 24.69 22.85 0.62
N GLY A 242 24.97 21.69 1.24
CA GLY A 242 25.61 21.58 2.55
C GLY A 242 24.74 20.99 3.66
N ALA A 243 23.53 20.50 3.37
CA ALA A 243 22.77 19.73 4.35
C ALA A 243 23.46 18.39 4.65
N HIS A 244 23.35 17.94 5.89
CA HIS A 244 23.95 16.70 6.36
C HIS A 244 22.84 15.74 6.80
N LEU A 245 22.88 14.54 6.26
CA LEU A 245 21.87 13.51 6.47
C LEU A 245 22.47 12.38 7.31
N THR A 246 21.79 12.00 8.39
CA THR A 246 22.15 10.84 9.20
C THR A 246 20.99 9.84 9.15
N ALA A 247 21.26 8.59 8.81
CA ALA A 247 20.25 7.53 8.83
C ALA A 247 20.59 6.46 9.87
N LEU A 248 19.75 6.36 10.90
CA LEU A 248 19.92 5.45 12.03
C LEU A 248 18.99 4.24 11.90
N SER A 249 19.54 3.03 11.91
CA SER A 249 18.72 1.81 12.04
C SER A 249 19.45 0.71 12.80
N ARG A 250 18.69 -0.27 13.33
CA ARG A 250 19.20 -1.37 14.17
C ARG A 250 20.42 -2.09 13.61
N HIS A 251 20.51 -2.21 12.28
CA HIS A 251 21.57 -2.94 11.60
C HIS A 251 22.38 -2.09 10.62
N GLY A 252 21.99 -0.84 10.34
CA GLY A 252 22.64 0.02 9.35
C GLY A 252 22.65 -0.56 7.93
N ARG A 253 21.67 -1.41 7.60
CA ARG A 253 21.61 -2.07 6.28
C ARG A 253 20.83 -1.22 5.30
N LEU A 254 21.38 -1.05 4.10
CA LEU A 254 20.73 -0.38 2.98
C LEU A 254 20.11 -1.39 2.01
N PRO A 255 19.00 -1.03 1.32
CA PRO A 255 18.54 -1.71 0.13
C PRO A 255 19.68 -1.84 -0.89
N LEU A 256 19.78 -3.01 -1.51
CA LEU A 256 20.82 -3.27 -2.52
C LEU A 256 20.38 -2.74 -3.88
N ALA A 257 21.36 -2.50 -4.77
CA ALA A 257 21.12 -2.16 -6.17
C ALA A 257 20.34 -3.26 -6.89
N TRP A 258 19.58 -2.90 -7.91
CA TRP A 258 18.79 -3.86 -8.68
C TRP A 258 19.68 -4.82 -9.45
N GLY A 259 20.64 -4.29 -10.21
CA GLY A 259 21.51 -5.06 -11.08
C GLY A 259 20.74 -5.82 -12.17
N THR A 260 20.99 -7.12 -12.32
CA THR A 260 20.40 -7.91 -13.41
C THR A 260 18.93 -8.29 -13.19
N GLN A 261 18.19 -8.32 -14.30
CA GLN A 261 16.82 -8.85 -14.37
C GLN A 261 16.75 -10.36 -14.63
N ALA A 262 17.87 -10.98 -14.99
CA ALA A 262 17.94 -12.41 -15.21
C ALA A 262 17.49 -13.18 -13.95
N SER A 263 16.87 -14.34 -14.15
CA SER A 263 16.34 -15.17 -13.08
C SER A 263 16.76 -16.61 -13.32
N THR A 264 17.21 -17.28 -12.25
CA THR A 264 17.44 -18.72 -12.26
C THR A 264 16.35 -19.40 -11.44
N PRO A 265 15.77 -20.52 -11.89
CA PRO A 265 14.79 -21.25 -11.08
C PRO A 265 15.37 -21.62 -9.71
N PHE A 266 14.67 -21.24 -8.65
CA PHE A 266 15.08 -21.60 -7.29
C PHE A 266 14.66 -23.04 -7.00
N ALA A 267 15.61 -23.93 -6.77
CA ALA A 267 15.27 -25.30 -6.35
C ALA A 267 15.04 -25.31 -4.84
N ALA A 268 13.86 -25.71 -4.36
CA ALA A 268 13.52 -25.73 -2.93
C ALA A 268 13.43 -27.16 -2.34
N SER A 269 14.34 -28.05 -2.71
CA SER A 269 14.35 -29.47 -2.34
C SER A 269 14.18 -29.72 -0.82
N GLY A 270 12.98 -30.10 -0.39
CA GLY A 270 12.65 -30.51 0.99
C GLY A 270 12.81 -29.45 2.08
N ALA A 271 13.34 -28.26 1.77
CA ALA A 271 13.66 -27.21 2.74
C ALA A 271 12.46 -26.36 3.16
N ALA A 272 11.31 -26.54 2.52
CA ALA A 272 10.10 -25.75 2.77
C ALA A 272 9.50 -25.93 4.18
N ARG A 273 10.00 -26.89 4.98
CA ARG A 273 9.56 -27.11 6.36
C ARG A 273 10.47 -26.51 7.43
N SER A 274 11.60 -25.90 7.06
CA SER A 274 12.50 -25.24 8.02
C SER A 274 13.10 -23.94 7.47
N ALA A 275 12.92 -22.85 8.21
CA ALA A 275 13.50 -21.56 7.93
C ALA A 275 15.04 -21.62 7.87
N ARG A 276 15.67 -22.44 8.74
CA ARG A 276 17.13 -22.63 8.73
C ARG A 276 17.59 -23.34 7.46
N ALA A 277 16.90 -24.41 7.06
CA ALA A 277 17.21 -25.15 5.86
C ALA A 277 17.04 -24.29 4.61
N LEU A 278 15.93 -23.56 4.51
CA LEU A 278 15.65 -22.63 3.42
C LEU A 278 16.74 -21.57 3.30
N MET A 279 17.09 -20.90 4.41
CA MET A 279 18.16 -19.90 4.40
C MET A 279 19.53 -20.47 4.03
N ARG A 280 19.83 -21.72 4.40
CA ARG A 280 21.06 -22.42 3.98
C ARG A 280 21.05 -22.69 2.47
N GLN A 281 19.92 -23.10 1.91
CA GLN A 281 19.76 -23.37 0.48
C GLN A 281 19.87 -22.10 -0.37
N VAL A 282 19.23 -21.00 0.06
CA VAL A 282 19.38 -19.69 -0.59
C VAL A 282 20.85 -19.27 -0.64
N ARG A 283 21.59 -19.40 0.48
CA ARG A 283 23.03 -19.09 0.50
C ARG A 283 23.86 -20.02 -0.38
N ALA A 284 23.53 -21.31 -0.44
CA ALA A 284 24.26 -22.27 -1.25
C ALA A 284 24.09 -21.97 -2.75
N GLN A 285 22.86 -21.74 -3.21
CA GLN A 285 22.57 -21.41 -4.61
C GLN A 285 23.16 -20.06 -5.01
N ALA A 286 23.05 -19.05 -4.15
CA ALA A 286 23.66 -17.74 -4.41
C ALA A 286 25.20 -17.79 -4.51
N LYS A 287 25.85 -18.82 -3.95
CA LYS A 287 27.31 -19.03 -4.05
C LYS A 287 27.72 -19.87 -5.26
N ALA A 288 26.82 -20.70 -5.80
CA ALA A 288 27.13 -21.70 -6.82
C ALA A 288 27.38 -21.15 -8.23
N GLY A 289 27.48 -19.83 -8.41
CA GLY A 289 28.02 -19.22 -9.64
C GLY A 289 27.09 -18.26 -10.38
N ALA A 290 25.79 -18.24 -10.10
CA ALA A 290 24.90 -17.19 -10.59
C ALA A 290 25.01 -15.94 -9.71
N ALA A 291 24.87 -14.74 -10.30
CA ALA A 291 24.74 -13.52 -9.53
C ALA A 291 23.58 -13.66 -8.53
N TRP A 292 23.79 -13.28 -7.26
CA TRP A 292 22.81 -13.49 -6.18
C TRP A 292 21.43 -12.92 -6.52
N GLN A 293 21.38 -11.86 -7.34
CA GLN A 293 20.16 -11.25 -7.88
C GLN A 293 19.29 -12.26 -8.62
N GLN A 294 19.90 -13.14 -9.43
CA GLN A 294 19.18 -14.15 -10.21
C GLN A 294 18.55 -15.20 -9.29
N THR A 295 19.29 -15.63 -8.26
CA THR A 295 18.77 -16.54 -7.23
C THR A 295 17.60 -15.89 -6.48
N MET A 296 17.72 -14.61 -6.13
CA MET A 296 16.65 -13.87 -5.45
C MET A 296 15.42 -13.66 -6.34
N ASN A 297 15.62 -13.40 -7.64
CA ASN A 297 14.55 -13.29 -8.62
C ASN A 297 13.76 -14.61 -8.73
N GLY A 298 14.45 -15.75 -8.78
CA GLY A 298 13.83 -17.07 -8.77
C GLY A 298 13.13 -17.40 -7.47
N LEU A 299 13.78 -17.12 -6.33
CA LEU A 299 13.21 -17.33 -5.00
C LEU A 299 11.90 -16.55 -4.84
N ARG A 300 11.83 -15.32 -5.36
CA ARG A 300 10.64 -14.47 -5.30
C ARG A 300 9.42 -15.15 -5.93
N VAL A 301 9.58 -15.83 -7.05
CA VAL A 301 8.49 -16.54 -7.74
C VAL A 301 7.88 -17.62 -6.82
N GLN A 302 8.67 -18.23 -5.96
CA GLN A 302 8.23 -19.29 -5.05
C GLN A 302 7.99 -18.82 -3.61
N ALA A 303 8.22 -17.55 -3.30
CA ALA A 303 8.24 -17.06 -1.91
C ALA A 303 6.91 -17.30 -1.19
N ARG A 304 5.78 -17.05 -1.87
CA ARG A 304 4.44 -17.34 -1.35
C ARG A 304 4.24 -18.83 -1.08
N THR A 305 4.58 -19.69 -2.04
CA THR A 305 4.44 -21.14 -1.90
C THR A 305 5.27 -21.67 -0.73
N LEU A 306 6.53 -21.25 -0.64
CA LEU A 306 7.43 -21.66 0.44
C LEU A 306 6.95 -21.16 1.81
N TRP A 307 6.42 -19.94 1.87
CA TRP A 307 5.83 -19.41 3.09
C TRP A 307 4.64 -20.23 3.59
N LEU A 308 3.71 -20.57 2.69
CA LEU A 308 2.52 -21.36 3.02
C LEU A 308 2.85 -22.80 3.45
N GLN A 309 4.01 -23.32 3.04
CA GLN A 309 4.50 -24.63 3.43
C GLN A 309 5.25 -24.63 4.78
N LEU A 310 5.70 -23.47 5.27
CA LEU A 310 6.40 -23.37 6.55
C LEU A 310 5.42 -23.52 7.72
N PRO A 311 5.72 -24.37 8.71
CA PRO A 311 4.96 -24.38 9.96
C PRO A 311 4.97 -23.00 10.65
N PRO A 312 3.93 -22.63 11.42
CA PRO A 312 3.84 -21.30 12.05
C PRO A 312 5.07 -20.91 12.90
N ALA A 313 5.65 -21.87 13.63
CA ALA A 313 6.88 -21.64 14.40
C ALA A 313 8.09 -21.29 13.52
N GLU A 314 8.18 -21.89 12.33
CA GLU A 314 9.25 -21.62 11.37
C GLU A 314 9.00 -20.33 10.58
N GLN A 315 7.74 -19.97 10.29
CA GLN A 315 7.38 -18.65 9.79
C GLN A 315 7.83 -17.54 10.76
N ALA A 316 7.52 -17.68 12.06
CA ALA A 316 7.98 -16.75 13.10
C ALA A 316 9.51 -16.67 13.17
N ARG A 317 10.19 -17.82 13.05
CA ARG A 317 11.66 -17.90 13.04
C ARG A 317 12.26 -17.22 11.80
N LEU A 318 11.65 -17.39 10.63
CA LEU A 318 12.07 -16.74 9.39
C LEU A 318 11.89 -15.23 9.49
N LEU A 319 10.79 -14.74 10.07
CA LEU A 319 10.59 -13.30 10.27
C LEU A 319 11.61 -12.71 11.24
N ARG A 320 11.89 -13.39 12.35
CA ARG A 320 12.83 -12.91 13.37
C ARG A 320 14.25 -12.77 12.82
N HIS A 321 14.71 -13.74 12.02
CA HIS A 321 16.11 -13.85 11.61
C HIS A 321 16.37 -13.47 10.16
N GLY A 322 15.40 -13.74 9.28
CA GLY A 322 15.50 -13.58 7.82
C GLY A 322 14.92 -12.27 7.29
N ARG A 323 13.91 -11.66 7.93
CA ARG A 323 13.19 -10.48 7.40
C ARG A 323 14.13 -9.34 7.01
N ALA A 324 15.10 -9.00 7.86
CA ALA A 324 16.04 -7.91 7.56
C ALA A 324 16.93 -8.20 6.34
N PHE A 325 17.22 -9.46 6.04
CA PHE A 325 17.96 -9.84 4.82
C PHE A 325 17.03 -9.85 3.62
N TRP A 326 15.84 -10.45 3.76
CA TRP A 326 14.81 -10.44 2.74
C TRP A 326 14.57 -9.01 2.25
N SER A 327 14.29 -8.07 3.16
CA SER A 327 13.96 -6.69 2.80
C SER A 327 15.01 -6.01 1.93
N ILE A 328 16.32 -6.17 2.22
CA ILE A 328 17.37 -5.49 1.44
C ILE A 328 17.68 -6.17 0.09
N HIS A 329 17.46 -7.48 -0.03
CA HIS A 329 17.71 -8.24 -1.26
C HIS A 329 16.48 -8.27 -2.19
N ARG A 330 15.27 -8.17 -1.62
CA ARG A 330 13.99 -8.21 -2.35
C ARG A 330 13.50 -6.82 -2.75
N HIS A 331 13.59 -5.85 -1.85
CA HIS A 331 13.13 -4.47 -2.10
C HIS A 331 14.32 -3.61 -2.52
N ARG A 332 14.97 -4.02 -3.60
CA ARG A 332 16.13 -3.35 -4.19
C ARG A 332 15.74 -1.98 -4.75
N ILE A 333 16.75 -1.14 -4.93
CA ILE A 333 16.60 0.20 -5.52
C ILE A 333 17.24 0.24 -6.92
N PRO A 334 16.70 1.07 -7.83
CA PRO A 334 17.30 1.24 -9.16
C PRO A 334 18.75 1.71 -9.08
N ASP A 335 19.57 1.28 -10.03
CA ASP A 335 21.01 1.56 -10.03
C ASP A 335 21.34 3.06 -9.98
N PRO A 336 20.60 3.97 -10.67
CA PRO A 336 20.81 5.41 -10.51
C PRO A 336 20.53 5.93 -9.09
N SER A 337 19.48 5.42 -8.44
CA SER A 337 19.18 5.75 -7.04
C SER A 337 20.28 5.25 -6.12
N HIS A 338 20.78 4.03 -6.36
CA HIS A 338 21.89 3.47 -5.59
C HIS A 338 23.18 4.28 -5.73
N ALA A 339 23.55 4.65 -6.96
CA ALA A 339 24.72 5.48 -7.23
C ALA A 339 24.62 6.85 -6.56
N ARG A 340 23.43 7.46 -6.55
CA ARG A 340 23.18 8.73 -5.85
C ARG A 340 23.40 8.62 -4.34
N LEU A 341 22.94 7.53 -3.71
CA LEU A 341 23.19 7.28 -2.29
C LEU A 341 24.68 7.10 -2.02
N GLN A 342 25.38 6.32 -2.84
CA GLN A 342 26.81 6.09 -2.69
C GLN A 342 27.61 7.41 -2.81
N ALA A 343 27.27 8.26 -3.77
CA ALA A 343 27.91 9.57 -3.92
C ALA A 343 27.73 10.46 -2.68
N LEU A 344 26.52 10.48 -2.09
CA LEU A 344 26.27 11.22 -0.85
C LEU A 344 27.05 10.66 0.34
N GLN A 345 27.24 9.34 0.42
CA GLN A 345 28.07 8.73 1.45
C GLN A 345 29.56 9.06 1.27
N GLN A 346 30.07 8.95 0.03
CA GLN A 346 31.48 9.24 -0.30
C GLN A 346 31.85 10.70 -0.04
N THR A 347 30.90 11.63 -0.25
CA THR A 347 31.08 13.06 0.04
C THR A 347 30.80 13.44 1.49
N GLY A 348 30.50 12.48 2.37
CA GLY A 348 30.21 12.73 3.79
C GLY A 348 28.89 13.47 4.04
N ARG A 349 28.01 13.56 3.03
CA ARG A 349 26.68 14.17 3.13
C ARG A 349 25.61 13.22 3.65
N LEU A 350 25.87 11.91 3.62
CA LEU A 350 25.02 10.88 4.20
C LEU A 350 25.84 9.94 5.11
N GLU A 351 25.54 9.92 6.41
CA GLU A 351 26.08 8.94 7.36
C GLU A 351 25.04 7.84 7.62
N ILE A 352 25.45 6.57 7.56
CA ILE A 352 24.62 5.43 7.97
C ILE A 352 25.09 4.93 9.33
N VAL A 353 24.20 5.00 10.33
CA VAL A 353 24.49 4.58 11.69
C VAL A 353 23.75 3.28 11.99
N ALA A 354 24.51 2.23 12.29
CA ALA A 354 23.96 1.01 12.88
C ALA A 354 23.79 1.22 14.39
N GLY A 355 22.55 1.27 14.89
CA GLY A 355 22.27 1.54 16.30
C GLY A 355 20.79 1.54 16.64
N ARG A 356 20.49 1.84 17.90
CA ARG A 356 19.12 1.94 18.41
C ARG A 356 18.88 3.33 18.97
N LEU A 357 17.81 3.98 18.49
CA LEU A 357 17.28 5.20 19.08
C LEU A 357 16.81 4.91 20.51
N GLU A 358 17.27 5.69 21.47
CA GLU A 358 16.88 5.61 22.88
C GLU A 358 15.81 6.65 23.23
N GLY A 359 15.90 7.84 22.64
CA GLY A 359 14.89 8.87 22.84
C GLY A 359 15.09 10.09 21.95
N LEU A 360 14.03 10.86 21.84
CA LEU A 360 13.99 12.18 21.22
C LEU A 360 13.50 13.18 22.26
N ARG A 361 14.01 14.41 22.19
CA ARG A 361 13.52 15.53 22.99
C ARG A 361 13.68 16.83 22.21
N GLN A 362 12.67 17.69 22.24
CA GLN A 362 12.81 19.03 21.68
C GLN A 362 13.64 19.92 22.62
N VAL A 363 14.60 20.65 22.05
CA VAL A 363 15.42 21.66 22.74
C VAL A 363 15.45 22.91 21.88
N GLY A 364 14.70 23.93 22.30
CA GLY A 364 14.46 25.12 21.46
C GLY A 364 13.77 24.73 20.15
N ASN A 365 14.37 25.12 19.03
CA ASN A 365 13.86 24.83 17.68
C ASN A 365 14.56 23.65 16.99
N ARG A 366 15.09 22.70 17.79
CA ARG A 366 15.78 21.50 17.29
C ARG A 366 15.37 20.28 18.07
N VAL A 367 15.60 19.10 17.51
CA VAL A 367 15.39 17.81 18.18
C VAL A 367 16.73 17.21 18.57
N GLN A 368 16.92 17.02 19.87
CA GLN A 368 18.04 16.25 20.42
C GLN A 368 17.67 14.76 20.33
N ALA A 369 18.46 14.00 19.58
CA ALA A 369 18.31 12.55 19.48
C ALA A 369 19.42 11.84 20.23
N ARG A 370 19.05 10.83 21.02
CA ARG A 370 19.97 9.95 21.74
C ARG A 370 19.91 8.56 21.16
N TRP A 371 21.06 7.98 20.83
CA TRP A 371 21.13 6.62 20.30
C TRP A 371 22.36 5.88 20.81
N ARG A 372 22.28 4.56 20.76
CA ARG A 372 23.40 3.67 21.05
C ARG A 372 23.85 2.96 19.79
N ARG A 373 25.11 3.15 19.40
CA ARG A 373 25.69 2.40 18.27
C ARG A 373 25.70 0.90 18.58
N ARG A 374 25.49 0.10 17.54
CA ARG A 374 25.47 -1.35 17.67
C ARG A 374 26.82 -1.85 18.17
N GLY A 375 26.80 -2.67 19.23
CA GLY A 375 28.01 -3.22 19.85
C GLY A 375 28.74 -2.23 20.76
N ARG A 376 28.23 -1.02 20.99
CA ARG A 376 28.76 -0.06 21.97
C ARG A 376 27.75 0.12 23.11
N PHE A 377 28.28 0.45 24.30
CA PHE A 377 27.47 0.77 25.48
C PHE A 377 27.19 2.27 25.63
N ALA A 378 28.14 3.10 25.20
CA ALA A 378 28.00 4.55 25.27
C ALA A 378 26.82 5.05 24.44
N VAL A 379 26.09 6.02 25.01
CA VAL A 379 25.02 6.74 24.35
C VAL A 379 25.62 7.96 23.67
N GLU A 380 25.35 8.09 22.38
CA GLU A 380 25.68 9.26 21.58
C GLU A 380 24.46 10.18 21.50
N GLU A 381 24.73 11.47 21.34
CA GLU A 381 23.70 12.49 21.27
C GLU A 381 24.07 13.54 20.22
N ALA A 382 23.09 13.97 19.43
CA ALA A 382 23.23 15.08 18.51
C ALA A 382 21.90 15.83 18.33
N ALA A 383 21.99 17.09 17.92
CA ALA A 383 20.83 17.93 17.62
C ALA A 383 20.59 18.01 16.11
N PHE A 384 19.32 17.87 15.73
CA PHE A 384 18.85 17.86 14.35
C PHE A 384 17.79 18.93 14.13
N ASP A 385 17.79 19.51 12.94
CA ASP A 385 16.78 20.48 12.50
C ASP A 385 15.48 19.79 12.08
N LEU A 386 15.59 18.54 11.61
CA LEU A 386 14.44 17.73 11.23
C LEU A 386 14.70 16.25 11.55
N VAL A 387 13.71 15.59 12.15
CA VAL A 387 13.70 14.13 12.32
C VAL A 387 12.62 13.51 11.43
N VAL A 388 12.99 12.50 10.65
CA VAL A 388 12.09 11.82 9.72
C VAL A 388 11.90 10.37 10.15
N ASN A 389 10.66 9.98 10.39
CA ASN A 389 10.28 8.61 10.71
C ASN A 389 10.24 7.74 9.44
N ALA A 390 11.36 7.11 9.11
CA ALA A 390 11.49 6.19 7.99
C ALA A 390 11.47 4.71 8.43
N THR A 391 10.77 4.37 9.53
CA THR A 391 10.73 2.99 10.06
C THR A 391 9.90 2.03 9.21
N GLY A 392 9.24 2.55 8.17
CA GLY A 392 8.27 1.82 7.35
C GLY A 392 6.90 1.72 8.03
N PRO A 393 5.93 1.12 7.33
CA PRO A 393 4.56 1.04 7.80
C PRO A 393 4.41 0.12 9.03
N GLU A 394 3.44 0.43 9.89
CA GLU A 394 3.05 -0.45 10.98
C GLU A 394 2.40 -1.73 10.42
N SER A 395 2.93 -2.88 10.82
CA SER A 395 2.41 -4.18 10.37
C SER A 395 1.41 -4.79 11.35
N ARG A 396 1.32 -4.25 12.58
CA ARG A 396 0.40 -4.69 13.62
C ARG A 396 -0.88 -3.87 13.59
N TYR A 397 -1.89 -4.39 12.89
CA TYR A 397 -3.15 -3.70 12.68
C TYR A 397 -3.96 -3.55 13.98
N ASP A 398 -3.76 -4.46 14.94
CA ASP A 398 -4.27 -4.38 16.31
C ASP A 398 -3.81 -3.14 17.08
N ARG A 399 -2.79 -2.42 16.58
CA ARG A 399 -2.26 -1.19 17.17
C ARG A 399 -2.67 0.06 16.39
N SER A 400 -3.46 -0.09 15.33
CA SER A 400 -3.91 1.04 14.54
C SER A 400 -4.78 1.98 15.37
N ARG A 401 -4.66 3.28 15.09
CA ARG A 401 -5.56 4.31 15.64
C ARG A 401 -6.74 4.61 14.73
N ASP A 402 -6.80 3.97 13.55
CA ASP A 402 -7.89 4.13 12.61
C ASP A 402 -9.23 3.68 13.24
N PRO A 403 -10.29 4.52 13.23
CA PRO A 403 -11.56 4.22 13.89
C PRO A 403 -12.20 2.91 13.43
N LEU A 404 -12.20 2.63 12.12
CA LEU A 404 -12.76 1.41 11.56
C LEU A 404 -12.03 0.19 12.08
N LEU A 405 -10.70 0.16 12.03
CA LEU A 405 -9.94 -0.99 12.53
C LEU A 405 -10.19 -1.23 14.02
N ARG A 406 -10.21 -0.16 14.84
CA ARG A 406 -10.53 -0.28 16.27
C ARG A 406 -11.91 -0.87 16.49
N GLN A 407 -12.91 -0.40 15.74
CA GLN A 407 -14.28 -0.90 15.85
C GLN A 407 -14.37 -2.37 15.40
N LEU A 408 -13.76 -2.75 14.27
CA LEU A 408 -13.79 -4.13 13.76
C LEU A 408 -13.15 -5.12 14.73
N PHE A 409 -12.04 -4.75 15.39
CA PHE A 409 -11.43 -5.58 16.44
C PHE A 409 -12.32 -5.66 17.69
N ALA A 410 -12.88 -4.53 18.13
CA ALA A 410 -13.76 -4.50 19.31
C ALA A 410 -15.05 -5.31 19.11
N ALA A 411 -15.62 -5.26 17.91
CA ALA A 411 -16.80 -6.03 17.51
C ALA A 411 -16.50 -7.51 17.18
N GLY A 412 -15.22 -7.91 17.16
CA GLY A 412 -14.81 -9.27 16.86
C GLY A 412 -15.00 -9.70 15.39
N HIS A 413 -15.25 -8.76 14.47
CA HIS A 413 -15.42 -9.03 13.04
C HIS A 413 -14.12 -9.42 12.35
N VAL A 414 -12.98 -8.99 12.89
CA VAL A 414 -11.64 -9.36 12.41
C VAL A 414 -10.72 -9.67 13.58
N ARG A 415 -9.65 -10.41 13.32
CA ARG A 415 -8.56 -10.64 14.28
C ARG A 415 -7.18 -10.39 13.65
N PRO A 416 -6.17 -10.03 14.44
CA PRO A 416 -4.83 -9.81 13.90
C PRO A 416 -4.24 -11.14 13.44
N HIS A 417 -3.42 -11.10 12.38
CA HIS A 417 -2.66 -12.28 11.98
C HIS A 417 -1.77 -12.75 13.15
N PRO A 418 -1.63 -14.06 13.44
CA PRO A 418 -0.88 -14.57 14.59
C PRO A 418 0.57 -14.09 14.70
N LEU A 419 1.19 -13.75 13.57
CA LEU A 419 2.57 -13.21 13.51
C LEU A 419 2.66 -11.69 13.64
N GLY A 420 1.55 -10.99 13.86
CA GLY A 420 1.49 -9.52 13.92
C GLY A 420 1.84 -8.85 12.58
N LEU A 421 1.44 -9.49 11.47
CA LEU A 421 1.64 -9.02 10.11
C LEU A 421 0.28 -8.98 9.38
N GLY A 422 -0.45 -7.87 9.53
CA GLY A 422 -1.76 -7.72 8.90
C GLY A 422 -2.91 -8.38 9.66
N LEU A 423 -3.96 -8.71 8.92
CA LEU A 423 -5.18 -9.34 9.39
C LEU A 423 -5.15 -10.85 9.12
N ASP A 424 -5.84 -11.62 9.95
CA ASP A 424 -5.97 -13.06 9.71
C ASP A 424 -7.08 -13.34 8.68
N ALA A 425 -6.74 -14.13 7.66
CA ALA A 425 -7.61 -14.42 6.53
C ALA A 425 -7.24 -15.74 5.85
N THR A 426 -8.11 -16.24 4.98
CA THR A 426 -7.76 -17.32 4.04
C THR A 426 -6.83 -16.79 2.95
N THR A 427 -6.18 -17.69 2.20
CA THR A 427 -5.36 -17.30 1.04
C THR A 427 -6.17 -16.62 -0.07
N ALA A 428 -7.50 -16.80 -0.07
CA ALA A 428 -8.43 -16.14 -0.97
C ALA A 428 -8.88 -14.75 -0.47
N GLY A 429 -8.40 -14.31 0.70
CA GLY A 429 -8.71 -13.00 1.27
C GLY A 429 -9.90 -12.95 2.22
N GLU A 430 -10.57 -14.06 2.52
CA GLU A 430 -11.71 -14.07 3.45
C GLU A 430 -11.23 -13.87 4.88
N LEU A 431 -11.73 -12.83 5.55
CA LEU A 431 -11.28 -12.46 6.89
C LEU A 431 -11.80 -13.45 7.94
N ARG A 432 -11.00 -13.62 9.00
CA ARG A 432 -11.40 -14.41 10.18
C ARG A 432 -11.85 -13.51 11.31
N ALA A 433 -12.99 -13.85 11.90
CA ALA A 433 -13.51 -13.23 13.11
C ALA A 433 -12.66 -13.62 14.33
N ALA A 434 -12.92 -12.99 15.48
CA ALA A 434 -12.18 -13.22 16.73
C ALA A 434 -12.20 -14.68 17.18
N ASP A 435 -13.32 -15.38 16.99
CA ASP A 435 -13.49 -16.81 17.28
C ASP A 435 -12.78 -17.75 16.28
N GLY A 436 -12.22 -17.21 15.19
CA GLY A 436 -11.52 -17.95 14.15
C GLY A 436 -12.40 -18.46 13.00
N SER A 437 -13.72 -18.27 13.09
CA SER A 437 -14.65 -18.51 11.99
C SER A 437 -14.41 -17.52 10.84
N LEU A 438 -14.92 -17.85 9.65
CA LEU A 438 -14.88 -16.91 8.53
C LEU A 438 -15.93 -15.82 8.73
N ALA A 439 -15.51 -14.56 8.61
CA ALA A 439 -16.40 -13.41 8.60
C ALA A 439 -17.18 -13.41 7.26
N PRO A 440 -18.50 -13.62 7.26
CA PRO A 440 -19.24 -13.78 6.02
C PRO A 440 -19.17 -12.53 5.14
N HIS A 441 -18.80 -12.71 3.88
CA HIS A 441 -18.68 -11.65 2.87
C HIS A 441 -17.77 -10.46 3.25
N LEU A 442 -16.84 -10.68 4.18
CA LEU A 442 -15.83 -9.70 4.58
C LEU A 442 -14.45 -10.20 4.14
N TYR A 443 -13.78 -9.42 3.31
CA TYR A 443 -12.55 -9.79 2.63
C TYR A 443 -11.45 -8.75 2.85
N SER A 444 -10.22 -9.10 2.53
CA SER A 444 -9.05 -8.24 2.61
C SER A 444 -8.17 -8.41 1.37
N LEU A 445 -7.54 -7.32 0.93
CA LEU A 445 -6.66 -7.30 -0.23
C LEU A 445 -5.49 -6.33 -0.01
N GLY A 446 -4.29 -6.73 -0.45
CA GLY A 446 -3.09 -5.90 -0.38
C GLY A 446 -2.33 -6.03 0.93
N ALA A 447 -1.79 -4.93 1.44
CA ALA A 447 -0.91 -4.91 2.62
C ALA A 447 -1.47 -5.62 3.88
N PRO A 448 -2.78 -5.60 4.18
CA PRO A 448 -3.31 -6.35 5.32
C PRO A 448 -3.18 -7.88 5.18
N MET A 449 -2.88 -8.40 3.99
CA MET A 449 -2.66 -9.83 3.72
C MET A 449 -1.20 -10.30 3.91
N GLN A 450 -0.29 -9.42 4.36
CA GLN A 450 1.15 -9.71 4.39
C GLN A 450 1.50 -10.96 5.21
N GLY A 451 0.86 -11.20 6.36
CA GLY A 451 1.11 -12.39 7.17
C GLY A 451 0.63 -13.68 6.50
N VAL A 452 -0.50 -13.63 5.80
CA VAL A 452 -1.10 -14.77 5.12
C VAL A 452 -0.28 -15.16 3.89
N LEU A 453 0.13 -14.17 3.08
CA LEU A 453 0.75 -14.40 1.76
C LEU A 453 2.26 -14.18 1.73
N PHE A 454 2.90 -13.92 2.88
CA PHE A 454 4.27 -13.41 3.07
C PHE A 454 4.49 -11.99 2.53
N GLU A 455 3.96 -11.73 1.34
CA GLU A 455 3.92 -10.44 0.66
C GLU A 455 2.62 -10.32 -0.15
N CYS A 456 2.04 -9.14 -0.11
CA CYS A 456 0.97 -8.69 -1.02
C CYS A 456 1.02 -7.15 -1.09
N THR A 457 2.23 -6.62 -1.25
CA THR A 457 2.53 -5.19 -1.16
C THR A 457 3.11 -4.63 -2.45
N ALA A 458 3.58 -5.48 -3.37
CA ALA A 458 4.01 -5.08 -4.70
C ALA A 458 2.87 -5.29 -5.71
N ILE A 459 2.84 -4.47 -6.76
CA ILE A 459 1.79 -4.50 -7.78
C ILE A 459 1.57 -5.88 -8.40
N PRO A 460 2.61 -6.66 -8.78
CA PRO A 460 2.38 -8.00 -9.32
C PRO A 460 1.60 -8.91 -8.35
N ASP A 461 1.92 -8.84 -7.06
CA ASP A 461 1.26 -9.67 -6.04
C ASP A 461 -0.17 -9.21 -5.77
N ILE A 462 -0.40 -7.88 -5.77
CA ILE A 462 -1.71 -7.25 -5.56
C ILE A 462 -2.64 -7.56 -6.73
N ARG A 463 -2.15 -7.39 -7.97
CA ARG A 463 -2.87 -7.70 -9.21
C ARG A 463 -3.35 -9.13 -9.24
N ASP A 464 -2.43 -10.07 -9.00
CA ASP A 464 -2.73 -11.48 -9.02
C ASP A 464 -3.79 -11.83 -7.97
N ALA A 465 -3.66 -11.30 -6.74
CA ALA A 465 -4.65 -11.48 -5.68
C ALA A 465 -6.00 -10.80 -5.98
N ALA A 466 -5.99 -9.64 -6.62
CA ALA A 466 -7.19 -8.91 -7.01
C ALA A 466 -7.99 -9.69 -8.07
N GLN A 467 -7.30 -10.29 -9.05
CA GLN A 467 -7.91 -11.14 -10.06
C GLN A 467 -8.55 -12.39 -9.44
N ASP A 468 -7.84 -13.06 -8.54
CA ASP A 468 -8.33 -14.26 -7.85
C ASP A 468 -9.56 -13.93 -6.97
N LEU A 469 -9.53 -12.79 -6.26
CA LEU A 469 -10.64 -12.31 -5.43
C LEU A 469 -11.85 -11.87 -6.27
N ALA A 470 -11.65 -11.18 -7.40
CA ALA A 470 -12.73 -10.81 -8.31
C ALA A 470 -13.50 -12.05 -8.79
N ALA A 471 -12.78 -13.09 -9.22
CA ALA A 471 -13.39 -14.34 -9.64
C ALA A 471 -14.19 -15.02 -8.52
N LEU A 472 -13.69 -14.97 -7.28
CA LEU A 472 -14.41 -15.47 -6.10
C LEU A 472 -15.71 -14.67 -5.85
N LEU A 473 -15.62 -13.34 -5.88
CA LEU A 473 -16.76 -12.45 -5.62
C LEU A 473 -17.84 -12.62 -6.69
N CYS A 474 -17.49 -12.71 -7.98
CA CYS A 474 -18.44 -12.99 -9.06
C CYS A 474 -19.18 -14.30 -8.79
N ARG A 475 -18.47 -15.40 -8.51
CA ARG A 475 -19.10 -16.70 -8.21
C ARG A 475 -20.04 -16.62 -7.01
N ARG A 476 -19.64 -15.95 -5.92
CA ARG A 476 -20.44 -15.90 -4.69
C ARG A 476 -21.66 -15.00 -4.79
N LEU A 477 -21.54 -13.87 -5.47
CA LEU A 477 -22.62 -12.88 -5.57
C LEU A 477 -23.55 -13.17 -6.76
N GLN A 478 -23.12 -13.95 -7.75
CA GLN A 478 -24.00 -14.50 -8.80
C GLN A 478 -24.75 -15.75 -8.33
N ALA A 479 -24.24 -16.48 -7.31
CA ALA A 479 -24.84 -17.72 -6.81
C ALA A 479 -25.87 -17.52 -5.67
N VAL A 480 -26.26 -16.28 -5.35
CA VAL A 480 -27.36 -16.01 -4.41
C VAL A 480 -28.66 -15.89 -5.20
N PRO A 481 -29.51 -16.92 -5.32
CA PRO A 481 -30.91 -16.68 -5.62
C PRO A 481 -31.50 -15.86 -4.48
N ALA A 482 -32.26 -14.83 -4.83
CA ALA A 482 -32.94 -13.96 -3.87
C ALA A 482 -33.68 -14.82 -2.82
N SER A 483 -33.16 -14.85 -1.59
CA SER A 483 -33.93 -15.38 -0.47
C SER A 483 -34.96 -14.32 -0.12
N VAL A 484 -36.18 -14.52 -0.61
CA VAL A 484 -37.35 -13.73 -0.23
C VAL A 484 -37.62 -13.98 1.25
N PRO A 485 -37.54 -12.98 2.16
CA PRO A 485 -38.12 -13.12 3.48
C PRO A 485 -39.64 -13.11 3.30
N GLN A 486 -40.31 -14.19 3.67
CA GLN A 486 -41.77 -14.18 3.79
C GLN A 486 -42.17 -13.16 4.85
N LEU A 487 -42.97 -12.17 4.46
CA LEU A 487 -43.68 -11.29 5.38
C LEU A 487 -44.70 -12.12 6.16
N THR A 488 -44.57 -12.16 7.48
CA THR A 488 -45.65 -12.58 8.38
C THR A 488 -46.74 -11.49 8.37
N PRO A 489 -48.01 -11.81 8.08
CA PRO A 489 -49.09 -10.84 8.15
C PRO A 489 -49.54 -10.66 9.60
N GLY A 490 -49.61 -9.41 10.08
CA GLY A 490 -50.31 -9.11 11.32
C GLY A 490 -49.91 -7.79 11.99
N ALA A 491 -50.58 -6.69 11.59
CA ALA A 491 -51.03 -5.64 12.52
C ALA A 491 -51.92 -4.67 11.73
N THR A 492 -53.22 -4.78 11.94
CA THR A 492 -54.24 -3.82 11.54
C THR A 492 -53.99 -2.48 12.23
N ALA A 493 -54.07 -1.39 11.49
CA ALA A 493 -54.27 -0.05 12.03
C ALA A 493 -55.60 0.46 11.49
N ASP A 494 -56.60 0.50 12.37
CA ASP A 494 -57.90 1.09 12.12
C ASP A 494 -57.78 2.60 11.86
N ARG A 495 -58.63 3.10 10.97
CA ARG A 495 -59.00 4.52 10.86
C ARG A 495 -60.47 4.65 11.25
N GLU A 496 -60.71 4.96 12.52
CA GLU A 496 -61.51 6.07 13.07
C GLU A 496 -61.56 5.95 14.59
#